data_AF-A0A4U5M5U6-F1
#
_entry.id   AF-A0A4U5M5U6-F1
#
_cell.length_a   1.000
_cell.length_b   1.000
_cell.length_c   1.000
_cell.angle_alpha   90.00
_cell.angle_beta   90.00
_cell.angle_gamma   90.00
#
_symmetry.space_group_name_H-M   'P 1'
#
loop_
_entity.id
_entity.type
_entity.pdbx_description
1 polymer ?
#
loop_
_entity_poly.entity_id
_entity_poly.type
_entity_poly.pdbx_seq_one_letter_code
_entity_poly.pdbx_strand_id
1 'polypeptide(L)'
;MTCKLKLLGCRPLALLVLLVLFFPSLYTSIHDLLVILLGKAFFLFFRSSHQLRRFRTGHDLPLCPEVPPGFVGPILPDLRTPELEELKKMNPILKLGGHWMPETCEAMQRMAIIRAL
;
A
#
# COMPACT_ATOMS: atom_id res chain seq x y z
N MET A 1 4.63 -59.45 -50.37
CA MET A 1 4.44 -58.85 -49.03
C MET A 1 3.27 -57.88 -49.10
N THR A 2 2.10 -58.39 -48.73
CA THR A 2 0.82 -57.68 -48.71
C THR A 2 0.57 -57.23 -47.27
N CYS A 3 0.35 -55.93 -47.04
CA CYS A 3 -0.17 -55.44 -45.77
C CYS A 3 -1.59 -54.91 -45.98
N LYS A 4 -2.52 -55.57 -45.30
CA LYS A 4 -3.95 -55.27 -45.23
C LYS A 4 -4.20 -54.49 -43.93
N LEU A 5 -5.23 -53.63 -43.96
CA LEU A 5 -6.20 -53.34 -42.88
C LEU A 5 -6.16 -51.99 -42.12
N LYS A 6 -7.21 -51.20 -42.44
CA LYS A 6 -8.20 -50.50 -41.59
C LYS A 6 -7.86 -49.15 -40.89
N LEU A 7 -8.60 -48.14 -41.35
CA LEU A 7 -8.99 -46.86 -40.72
C LEU A 7 -9.42 -46.97 -39.24
N LEU A 8 -8.94 -46.05 -38.37
CA LEU A 8 -9.78 -45.30 -37.39
C LEU A 8 -8.96 -44.22 -36.61
N GLY A 9 -9.50 -43.00 -36.49
CA GLY A 9 -9.58 -42.36 -35.17
C GLY A 9 -8.58 -41.27 -34.75
N CYS A 10 -8.28 -40.29 -35.60
CA CYS A 10 -7.85 -38.97 -35.12
C CYS A 10 -9.11 -38.20 -34.69
N ARG A 11 -9.28 -37.82 -33.41
CA ARG A 11 -10.13 -36.70 -32.86
C ARG A 11 -10.45 -36.86 -31.35
N PRO A 12 -9.61 -36.33 -30.44
CA PRO A 12 -10.13 -35.77 -29.18
C PRO A 12 -9.80 -34.28 -29.00
N LEU A 13 -8.81 -33.75 -29.75
CA LEU A 13 -8.45 -32.32 -29.66
C LEU A 13 -9.47 -31.38 -30.32
N ALA A 14 -10.19 -31.84 -31.35
CA ALA A 14 -11.13 -30.99 -32.08
C ALA A 14 -12.39 -30.63 -31.27
N LEU A 15 -12.80 -31.48 -30.31
CA LEU A 15 -14.00 -31.26 -29.51
C LEU A 15 -13.75 -30.23 -28.38
N LEU A 16 -12.54 -30.23 -27.82
CA LEU A 16 -12.14 -29.29 -26.76
C LEU A 16 -12.04 -27.85 -27.30
N VAL A 17 -11.49 -27.70 -28.51
CA VAL A 17 -11.37 -26.39 -29.18
C VAL A 17 -12.75 -25.84 -29.57
N LEU A 18 -13.70 -26.70 -29.97
CA LEU A 18 -15.06 -26.26 -30.30
C LEU A 18 -15.81 -25.74 -29.06
N LEU A 19 -15.65 -26.37 -27.89
CA LEU A 19 -16.31 -25.96 -26.64
C LEU A 19 -15.82 -24.59 -26.14
N VAL A 20 -14.52 -24.30 -26.28
CA VAL A 20 -13.93 -22.99 -25.91
C VAL A 20 -14.36 -21.87 -26.86
N LEU A 21 -14.54 -22.19 -28.16
CA LEU A 21 -14.94 -21.20 -29.16
C LEU A 21 -16.46 -20.93 -29.20
N PHE A 22 -17.31 -21.86 -28.75
CA PHE A 22 -18.77 -21.71 -28.79
C PHE A 22 -19.39 -21.12 -27.51
N PHE A 23 -18.70 -21.16 -26.36
CA PHE A 23 -19.20 -20.63 -25.07
C PHE A 23 -18.19 -19.71 -24.33
N PRO A 24 -17.75 -18.59 -24.92
CA PRO A 24 -16.86 -17.65 -24.24
C PRO A 24 -17.51 -16.94 -23.03
N SER A 25 -18.85 -16.95 -22.93
CA SER A 25 -19.61 -16.19 -21.93
C SER A 25 -19.71 -16.88 -20.55
N LEU A 26 -19.54 -18.21 -20.48
CA LEU A 26 -19.69 -18.95 -19.21
C LEU A 26 -18.36 -19.07 -18.44
N TYR A 27 -17.23 -19.05 -19.15
CA TYR A 27 -15.88 -19.17 -18.56
C TYR A 27 -15.40 -17.88 -17.90
N THR A 28 -15.72 -16.73 -18.48
CA THR A 28 -15.43 -15.40 -17.89
C THR A 28 -16.18 -15.20 -16.58
N SER A 29 -17.46 -15.55 -16.51
CA SER A 29 -18.29 -15.38 -15.31
C SER A 29 -17.78 -16.11 -14.06
N ILE A 30 -17.29 -17.35 -14.21
CA ILE A 30 -16.76 -18.14 -13.08
C ILE A 30 -15.38 -17.62 -12.65
N HIS A 31 -14.52 -17.25 -13.60
CA HIS A 31 -13.21 -16.66 -13.30
C HIS A 31 -13.35 -15.30 -12.61
N ASP A 32 -14.25 -14.43 -13.09
CA ASP A 32 -14.51 -13.13 -12.48
C ASP A 32 -15.03 -13.28 -11.05
N LEU A 33 -15.93 -14.24 -10.80
CA LEU A 33 -16.44 -14.50 -9.45
C LEU A 33 -15.36 -15.02 -8.50
N LEU A 34 -14.47 -15.90 -8.99
CA LEU A 34 -13.35 -16.43 -8.20
C LEU A 34 -12.34 -15.33 -7.85
N VAL A 35 -12.00 -14.46 -8.82
CA VAL A 35 -11.09 -13.32 -8.62
C VAL A 35 -11.67 -12.32 -7.61
N ILE A 36 -12.96 -12.02 -7.70
CA ILE A 36 -13.65 -11.11 -6.75
C ILE A 36 -13.68 -11.72 -5.33
N LEU A 37 -13.95 -13.02 -5.19
CA LEU A 37 -13.99 -13.69 -3.89
C LEU A 37 -12.60 -13.75 -3.23
N LEU A 38 -11.56 -14.07 -4.00
CA LEU A 38 -10.17 -14.05 -3.52
C LEU A 38 -9.72 -12.63 -3.16
N GLY A 39 -10.08 -11.63 -3.97
CA GLY A 39 -9.80 -10.22 -3.70
C GLY A 39 -10.48 -9.71 -2.42
N LYS A 40 -11.75 -10.05 -2.20
CA LYS A 40 -12.48 -9.69 -0.97
C LYS A 40 -11.88 -10.35 0.28
N ALA A 41 -11.52 -11.63 0.20
CA ALA A 41 -10.87 -12.35 1.29
C ALA A 41 -9.49 -11.73 1.64
N PHE A 42 -8.70 -11.39 0.62
CA PHE A 42 -7.40 -10.74 0.80
C PHE A 42 -7.53 -9.35 1.43
N PHE A 43 -8.52 -8.56 1.00
CA PHE A 43 -8.77 -7.22 1.55
C PHE A 43 -9.24 -7.26 3.01
N LEU A 44 -10.08 -8.24 3.38
CA LEU A 44 -10.51 -8.44 4.77
C LEU A 44 -9.33 -8.88 5.67
N PHE A 45 -8.44 -9.73 5.16
CA PHE A 45 -7.25 -10.16 5.91
C PHE A 45 -6.28 -9.01 6.21
N PHE A 46 -6.04 -8.12 5.24
CA PHE A 46 -5.12 -6.99 5.43
C PHE A 46 -5.61 -5.92 6.42
N ARG A 47 -6.93 -5.74 6.57
CA ARG A 47 -7.50 -4.74 7.49
C ARG A 47 -7.15 -4.98 8.96
N SER A 48 -6.90 -6.23 9.36
CA SER A 48 -6.67 -6.60 10.77
C SER A 48 -5.30 -6.14 11.32
N SER A 49 -4.31 -5.91 10.45
CA SER A 49 -2.93 -5.64 10.89
C SER A 49 -2.67 -4.19 11.35
N HIS A 50 -3.61 -3.26 11.14
CA HIS A 50 -3.35 -1.83 11.39
C HIS A 50 -3.50 -1.41 12.86
N GLN A 51 -4.04 -2.27 13.74
CA GLN A 51 -4.31 -1.93 15.14
C GLN A 51 -3.17 -2.25 16.13
N LEU A 52 -2.22 -3.12 15.78
CA LEU A 52 -1.24 -3.66 16.76
C LEU A 52 0.09 -2.88 16.87
N ARG A 53 0.19 -1.65 16.36
CA ARG A 53 1.43 -0.86 16.45
C ARG A 53 1.59 -0.02 17.74
N ARG A 54 0.76 -0.22 18.77
CA ARG A 54 0.75 0.61 19.99
C ARG A 54 1.22 -0.09 21.26
N PHE A 55 2.12 -1.07 21.15
CA PHE A 55 2.81 -1.58 22.35
C PHE A 55 4.28 -1.77 22.02
N ARG A 56 5.11 -0.79 22.41
CA ARG A 56 6.56 -0.98 22.55
C ARG A 56 6.87 -0.76 24.01
N THR A 57 7.36 -1.81 24.64
CA THR A 57 7.93 -1.80 25.98
C THR A 57 9.44 -1.56 25.88
N GLY A 58 9.91 -0.48 26.49
CA GLY A 58 11.34 -0.22 26.67
C GLY A 58 11.58 1.22 27.10
N HIS A 59 11.34 1.52 28.37
CA HIS A 59 11.34 2.87 28.95
C HIS A 59 10.52 3.85 28.13
N ASP A 60 9.21 3.72 28.24
CA ASP A 60 8.24 4.48 27.46
C ASP A 60 8.38 5.96 27.83
N LEU A 61 8.87 6.76 26.87
CA LEU A 61 8.87 8.22 27.01
C LEU A 61 7.42 8.66 27.27
N PRO A 62 7.20 9.66 28.13
CA PRO A 62 5.86 10.16 28.38
C PRO A 62 5.26 10.68 27.06
N LEU A 63 3.93 10.66 26.96
CA LEU A 63 3.25 11.31 25.86
C LEU A 63 3.52 12.81 25.89
N CYS A 64 3.68 13.41 24.72
CA CYS A 64 3.82 14.86 24.62
C CYS A 64 2.53 15.56 25.13
N PRO A 65 2.65 16.75 25.74
CA PRO A 65 1.49 17.51 26.20
C PRO A 65 0.60 17.91 25.01
N GLU A 66 -0.70 18.11 25.29
CA GLU A 66 -1.67 18.51 24.28
C GLU A 66 -1.33 19.85 23.63
N VAL A 67 -0.83 20.82 24.42
CA VAL A 67 -0.29 22.08 23.92
C VAL A 67 1.24 22.04 24.01
N PRO A 68 1.97 22.17 22.89
CA PRO A 68 3.42 22.20 22.90
C PRO A 68 3.97 23.41 23.68
N PRO A 69 5.03 23.24 24.50
CA PRO A 69 5.58 24.32 25.31
C PRO A 69 6.21 25.45 24.48
N GLY A 70 6.58 25.19 23.23
CA GLY A 70 7.15 26.18 22.30
C GLY A 70 6.12 26.90 21.42
N PHE A 71 4.83 26.81 21.73
CA PHE A 71 3.79 27.44 20.93
C PHE A 71 3.76 28.96 21.16
N VAL A 72 4.24 29.73 20.18
CA VAL A 72 4.35 31.20 20.27
C VAL A 72 3.10 31.96 19.84
N GLY A 73 2.07 31.28 19.35
CA GLY A 73 0.86 31.91 18.82
C GLY A 73 1.02 32.42 17.38
N PRO A 74 0.33 33.51 17.00
CA PRO A 74 0.35 34.05 15.63
C PRO A 74 1.75 34.47 15.17
N ILE A 75 2.09 34.14 13.92
CA ILE A 75 3.39 34.48 13.29
C ILE A 75 3.13 35.33 12.05
N LEU A 76 3.92 36.38 11.85
CA LEU A 76 3.90 37.18 10.62
C LEU A 76 4.74 36.46 9.53
N PRO A 77 4.14 36.06 8.40
CA PRO A 77 4.88 35.33 7.37
C PRO A 77 5.87 36.24 6.63
N ASP A 78 7.13 35.81 6.55
CA ASP A 78 8.09 36.37 5.61
C ASP A 78 7.86 35.72 4.24
N LEU A 79 7.66 36.54 3.21
CA LEU A 79 7.40 36.10 1.84
C LEU A 79 8.68 35.80 1.05
N ARG A 80 9.85 36.06 1.62
CA ARG A 80 11.13 35.70 1.01
C ARG A 80 11.30 34.18 1.06
N THR A 81 11.74 33.60 -0.04
CA THR A 81 12.04 32.16 -0.11
C THR A 81 13.53 31.97 0.19
N PRO A 82 13.90 31.52 1.40
CA PRO A 82 15.29 31.25 1.73
C PRO A 82 15.82 30.07 0.92
N GLU A 83 17.14 30.02 0.74
CA GLU A 83 17.78 28.88 0.12
C GLU A 83 17.70 27.64 1.02
N LEU A 84 17.64 26.46 0.41
CA LEU A 84 17.49 25.20 1.15
C LEU A 84 18.66 24.95 2.12
N GLU A 85 19.87 25.37 1.76
CA GLU A 85 21.05 25.19 2.61
C GLU A 85 21.01 26.08 3.86
N GLU A 86 20.47 27.29 3.74
CA GLU A 86 20.23 28.18 4.89
C GLU A 86 19.18 27.56 5.83
N LEU A 87 18.08 27.03 5.27
CA LEU A 87 17.04 26.35 6.04
C LEU A 87 17.57 25.15 6.83
N LYS A 88 18.45 24.34 6.22
CA LYS A 88 19.11 23.22 6.89
C LYS A 88 19.99 23.68 8.05
N LYS A 89 20.76 24.76 7.87
CA LYS A 89 21.60 25.32 8.92
C LYS A 89 20.77 25.87 10.10
N MET A 90 19.63 26.47 9.82
CA MET A 90 18.71 26.96 10.86
C MET A 90 17.97 25.84 11.60
N ASN A 91 17.78 24.67 10.98
CA ASN A 91 17.02 23.56 11.55
C ASN A 91 17.85 22.26 11.60
N PRO A 92 18.95 22.22 12.38
CA PRO A 92 19.89 21.09 12.39
C PRO A 92 19.30 19.80 12.95
N ILE A 93 18.19 19.88 13.69
CA ILE A 93 17.49 18.73 14.27
C ILE A 93 16.68 17.93 13.24
N LEU A 94 16.49 18.46 12.03
CA LEU A 94 15.79 17.76 10.96
C LEU A 94 16.67 16.65 10.38
N LYS A 95 16.10 15.46 10.25
CA LYS A 95 16.73 14.33 9.57
C LYS A 95 16.50 14.42 8.06
N LEU A 96 17.30 13.66 7.31
CA LEU A 96 17.15 13.54 5.85
C LEU A 96 15.70 13.19 5.47
N GLY A 97 15.17 13.82 4.42
CA GLY A 97 13.77 13.69 4.01
C GLY A 97 12.79 14.57 4.80
N GLY A 98 13.28 15.48 5.65
CA GLY A 98 12.43 16.38 6.43
C GLY A 98 11.76 15.69 7.63
N HIS A 99 12.31 14.56 8.07
CA HIS A 99 11.79 13.84 9.23
C HIS A 99 12.24 14.50 10.54
N TRP A 100 11.31 14.60 11.48
CA TRP A 100 11.61 15.08 12.84
C TRP A 100 10.75 14.36 13.87
N MET A 101 11.32 14.16 15.06
CA MET A 101 10.63 13.57 16.21
C MET A 101 11.27 14.12 17.49
N PRO A 102 10.48 14.50 18.52
CA PRO A 102 11.03 14.93 19.80
C PRO A 102 11.76 13.78 20.50
N GLU A 103 12.86 14.10 21.18
CA GLU A 103 13.68 13.11 21.91
C GLU A 103 13.19 12.87 23.34
N THR A 104 12.35 13.77 23.86
CA THR A 104 11.94 13.80 25.28
C THR A 104 10.54 13.24 25.54
N CYS A 105 9.71 13.10 24.50
CA CYS A 105 8.34 12.59 24.61
C CYS A 105 7.93 11.83 23.35
N GLU A 106 6.94 10.96 23.44
CA GLU A 106 6.31 10.35 22.26
C GLU A 106 5.13 11.21 21.79
N ALA A 107 5.16 11.62 20.51
CA ALA A 107 4.07 12.37 19.90
C ALA A 107 2.83 11.48 19.73
N MET A 108 1.67 11.98 20.15
CA MET A 108 0.39 11.26 20.01
C MET A 108 -0.04 11.09 18.54
N GLN A 109 0.44 11.98 17.66
CA GLN A 109 0.07 12.05 16.25
C GLN A 109 1.28 11.78 15.36
N ARG A 110 1.10 10.93 14.33
CA ARG A 110 2.10 10.65 13.30
C ARG A 110 1.61 11.26 11.98
N MET A 111 2.22 12.36 11.56
CA MET A 111 1.77 13.17 10.43
C MET A 111 2.71 13.07 9.22
N ALA A 112 2.13 13.18 8.02
CA ALA A 112 2.83 13.39 6.77
C ALA A 112 2.22 14.60 6.06
N ILE A 113 3.06 15.51 5.58
CA ILE A 113 2.64 16.70 4.83
C ILE A 113 2.82 16.39 3.35
N ILE A 114 1.71 16.39 2.60
CA ILE A 114 1.70 16.08 1.17
C ILE A 114 1.36 17.36 0.41
N ARG A 115 2.22 17.77 -0.51
CA ARG A 115 1.97 18.89 -1.42
C ARG A 115 1.68 18.35 -2.81
N ALA A 116 0.55 18.74 -3.40
CA ALA A 116 0.30 18.57 -4.82
C ALA A 116 1.02 19.67 -5.59
N LEU A 117 1.74 19.29 -6.65
CA LEU A 117 2.37 20.19 -7.61
C LEU A 117 1.39 20.48 -8.76
#